data_AF-A0A0W1B1E5-F1
#
_entry.id   AF-A0A0W1B1E5-F1
#
_cell.length_a   1.000
_cell.length_b   1.000
_cell.length_c   1.000
_cell.angle_alpha   90.00
_cell.angle_beta   90.00
_cell.angle_gamma   90.00
#
_symmetry.space_group_name_H-M   'P 1'
#
loop_
_entity.id
_entity.type
_entity.pdbx_description
1 polymer ?
#
loop_
_entity_poly.entity_id
_entity_poly.type
_entity_poly.pdbx_seq_one_letter_code
_entity_poly.pdbx_strand_id
1 'polypeptide(L)'
;MPFTFAHPIFALPFKYVKPKYFSVTGLILGSMSPDFEYFIMLEPYQSIGHSVRGLLLQAIHLCVILALIFHFIVKESLVLHLPSNYNIDQRAYNTLSRWGLKSTGWIVFIISVIIGFLTHVFIDGFTHFNVILWSDIPL
;
A
#
# COMPACT_ATOMS: atom_id res chain seq x y z
N MET A 1 10.34 3.37 9.11
CA MET A 1 11.17 3.84 7.98
C MET A 1 10.61 5.14 7.42
N PRO A 2 11.43 6.12 7.00
CA PRO A 2 10.94 7.47 6.63
C PRO A 2 10.31 7.57 5.23
N PHE A 3 10.14 6.46 4.50
CA PHE A 3 9.66 6.48 3.11
C PHE A 3 8.55 5.47 2.86
N THR A 4 7.30 5.93 2.93
CA THR A 4 6.07 5.13 2.79
C THR A 4 6.03 4.27 1.53
N PHE A 5 6.56 4.77 0.39
CA PHE A 5 6.54 4.04 -0.87
C PHE A 5 7.54 2.87 -0.92
N ALA A 6 8.42 2.71 0.07
CA ALA A 6 9.24 1.50 0.20
C ALA A 6 8.41 0.32 0.73
N HIS A 7 7.44 0.55 1.62
CA HIS A 7 6.72 -0.50 2.34
C HIS A 7 6.01 -1.54 1.46
N PRO A 8 5.47 -1.20 0.27
CA PRO A 8 4.96 -2.20 -0.66
C PRO A 8 5.95 -3.33 -0.99
N ILE A 9 7.26 -3.09 -0.95
CA ILE A 9 8.27 -4.12 -1.25
C ILE A 9 8.21 -5.30 -0.26
N PHE A 10 7.77 -5.07 0.97
CA PHE A 10 7.63 -6.10 2.00
C PHE A 10 6.28 -6.82 1.93
N ALA A 11 5.26 -6.18 1.35
CA ALA A 11 3.92 -6.76 1.19
C ALA A 11 3.78 -7.56 -0.13
N LEU A 12 4.42 -7.13 -1.22
CA LEU A 12 4.29 -7.75 -2.53
C LEU A 12 4.71 -9.24 -2.61
N PRO A 13 5.74 -9.73 -1.89
CA PRO A 13 6.12 -11.14 -1.89
C PRO A 13 4.95 -12.11 -1.63
N PHE A 14 3.99 -11.73 -0.78
CA PHE A 14 2.81 -12.55 -0.50
C PHE A 14 2.01 -12.88 -1.77
N LYS A 15 1.89 -11.92 -2.70
CA LYS A 15 1.22 -12.15 -3.99
C LYS A 15 1.94 -13.21 -4.82
N TYR A 16 3.27 -13.22 -4.84
CA TYR A 16 4.04 -14.18 -5.62
C TYR A 16 3.95 -15.60 -5.04
N VAL A 17 3.90 -15.73 -3.72
CA VAL A 17 3.78 -17.05 -3.05
C VAL A 17 2.37 -17.64 -3.19
N LYS A 18 1.32 -16.81 -3.09
CA LYS A 18 -0.08 -17.26 -3.10
C LYS A 18 -0.96 -16.32 -3.95
N PRO A 19 -0.81 -16.32 -5.29
CA PRO A 19 -1.41 -15.30 -6.17
C PRO A 19 -2.93 -15.29 -6.17
N LYS A 20 -3.59 -16.41 -5.88
CA LYS A 20 -5.06 -16.50 -5.82
C LYS A 20 -5.65 -15.86 -4.56
N TYR A 21 -4.86 -15.69 -3.51
CA TYR A 21 -5.33 -15.30 -2.19
C TYR A 21 -5.07 -13.83 -1.85
N PHE A 22 -4.32 -13.12 -2.69
CA PHE A 22 -3.94 -11.74 -2.44
C PHE A 22 -4.22 -10.80 -3.61
N SER A 23 -4.68 -9.60 -3.27
CA SER A 23 -4.85 -8.47 -4.18
C SER A 23 -3.61 -7.60 -4.13
N VAL A 24 -3.00 -7.34 -5.30
CA VAL A 24 -1.85 -6.43 -5.41
C VAL A 24 -2.23 -5.03 -4.93
N THR A 25 -3.39 -4.52 -5.39
CA THR A 25 -3.89 -3.21 -4.95
C THR A 25 -4.11 -3.17 -3.43
N GLY A 26 -4.67 -4.23 -2.85
CA GLY A 26 -4.89 -4.29 -1.40
C GLY A 26 -3.58 -4.31 -0.62
N LEU A 27 -2.61 -5.13 -1.03
CA LEU A 27 -1.29 -5.20 -0.39
C LEU A 27 -0.56 -3.86 -0.43
N ILE A 28 -0.51 -3.22 -1.60
CA ILE A 28 0.16 -1.93 -1.80
C ILE A 28 -0.52 -0.86 -0.94
N LEU A 29 -1.82 -0.65 -1.11
CA LEU A 29 -2.53 0.41 -0.38
C LEU A 29 -2.49 0.17 1.13
N GLY A 30 -2.69 -1.08 1.58
CA GLY A 30 -2.57 -1.45 2.98
C GLY A 30 -1.20 -1.11 3.56
N SER A 31 -0.12 -1.44 2.84
CA SER A 31 1.25 -1.15 3.28
C SER A 31 1.62 0.33 3.30
N MET A 32 0.84 1.19 2.63
CA MET A 32 1.05 2.64 2.68
C MET A 32 0.09 3.34 3.64
N SER A 33 -0.99 2.66 4.04
CA SER A 33 -2.11 3.29 4.74
C SER A 33 -1.84 3.86 6.13
N PRO A 34 -0.89 3.34 6.95
CA PRO A 34 -0.58 3.96 8.24
C PRO A 34 -0.11 5.41 8.11
N ASP A 35 0.53 5.74 6.99
CA ASP A 35 1.12 7.05 6.70
C ASP A 35 0.18 7.98 5.91
N PHE A 36 -1.04 7.55 5.56
CA PHE A 36 -1.94 8.39 4.76
C PHE A 36 -2.25 9.74 5.40
N GLU A 37 -2.21 9.84 6.73
CA GLU A 37 -2.40 11.11 7.44
C GLU A 37 -1.37 12.17 7.02
N TYR A 38 -0.11 11.77 6.83
CA TYR A 38 0.94 12.68 6.39
C TYR A 38 0.63 13.30 5.02
N PHE A 39 0.08 12.50 4.11
CA PHE A 39 -0.28 12.97 2.77
C PHE A 39 -1.57 13.79 2.75
N ILE A 40 -2.53 13.49 3.62
CA ILE A 40 -3.80 14.21 3.71
C ILE A 40 -3.59 15.58 4.37
N MET A 41 -2.81 15.63 5.45
CA MET A 41 -2.55 16.86 6.19
C MET A 41 -1.37 17.66 5.60
N LEU A 42 -0.55 17.04 4.75
CA LEU A 42 0.66 17.63 4.16
C LEU A 42 1.70 18.08 5.22
N GLU A 43 1.72 17.40 6.36
CA GLU A 43 2.63 17.62 7.48
C GLU A 43 2.91 16.29 8.19
N PRO A 44 3.99 16.16 8.99
CA PRO A 44 4.30 14.94 9.75
C PRO A 44 3.35 14.72 10.94
N TYR A 45 2.05 14.68 10.65
CA TYR A 45 0.94 14.44 11.56
C TYR A 45 0.52 12.97 11.58
N GLN A 46 0.43 12.40 12.78
CA GLN A 46 0.01 11.01 13.00
C GLN A 46 -0.89 10.94 14.23
N SER A 47 -2.11 10.45 14.05
CA SER A 47 -3.09 10.28 15.11
C SER A 47 -3.34 8.80 15.40
N ILE A 48 -4.06 8.11 14.53
CA ILE A 48 -4.45 6.70 14.74
C ILE A 48 -3.86 5.75 13.72
N GLY A 49 -3.16 6.26 12.70
CA GLY A 49 -2.60 5.51 11.56
C GLY A 49 -1.96 4.16 11.89
N HIS A 50 -1.14 4.05 12.94
CA HIS A 50 -0.44 2.79 13.31
C HIS A 50 -1.19 1.95 14.35
N SER A 51 -2.41 2.31 14.71
CA SER A 51 -3.22 1.58 15.69
C SER A 51 -4.23 0.64 15.03
N VAL A 52 -4.73 -0.34 15.80
CA VAL A 52 -5.84 -1.21 15.38
C VAL A 52 -7.10 -0.38 15.06
N ARG A 53 -7.31 0.72 15.80
CA ARG A 53 -8.41 1.64 15.53
C ARG A 53 -8.23 2.36 14.19
N GLY A 54 -7.01 2.77 13.86
CA GLY A 54 -6.66 3.33 12.55
C GLY A 54 -6.88 2.33 11.42
N LEU A 55 -6.50 1.06 11.61
CA LEU A 55 -6.78 0.01 10.63
C LEU A 55 -8.27 -0.06 10.27
N LEU A 56 -9.14 -0.11 11.29
CA LEU A 56 -10.58 -0.28 11.11
C LEU A 56 -11.27 0.99 10.62
N LEU A 57 -10.99 2.14 11.24
CA LEU A 57 -11.72 3.39 10.97
C LEU A 57 -11.16 4.18 9.79
N GLN A 58 -9.88 4.00 9.47
CA GLN A 58 -9.19 4.84 8.49
C GLN A 58 -8.60 4.01 7.35
N ALA A 59 -7.68 3.09 7.63
CA ALA A 59 -6.92 2.39 6.59
C ALA A 59 -7.83 1.66 5.60
N ILE A 60 -8.78 0.85 6.10
CA ILE A 60 -9.70 0.11 5.23
C ILE A 60 -10.53 1.06 4.37
N HIS A 61 -11.11 2.11 4.97
CA HIS A 61 -11.97 3.06 4.27
C HIS A 61 -11.20 3.84 3.20
N LEU A 62 -10.03 4.39 3.55
CA LEU A 62 -9.18 5.11 2.61
C LEU A 62 -8.65 4.20 1.50
N CYS A 63 -8.25 2.96 1.82
CA CYS A 63 -7.80 2.00 0.80
C CYS A 63 -8.92 1.67 -0.20
N VAL A 64 -10.17 1.52 0.26
CA VAL A 64 -11.31 1.30 -0.65
C VAL A 64 -11.50 2.52 -1.54
N ILE A 65 -11.55 3.73 -0.97
CA ILE A 65 -11.74 4.98 -1.73
C ILE A 65 -10.63 5.16 -2.76
N LEU A 66 -9.37 5.01 -2.36
CA LEU A 66 -8.20 5.15 -3.24
C LEU A 66 -8.17 4.07 -4.31
N ALA A 67 -8.57 2.82 -4.00
CA ALA A 67 -8.67 1.78 -5.01
C ALA A 67 -9.73 2.13 -6.07
N LEU A 68 -10.88 2.66 -5.66
CA LEU A 68 -11.92 3.11 -6.57
C LEU A 68 -11.42 4.27 -7.46
N ILE A 69 -10.86 5.31 -6.85
CA ILE A 69 -10.30 6.46 -7.58
C ILE A 69 -9.23 6.00 -8.57
N PHE A 70 -8.28 5.18 -8.11
CA PHE A 70 -7.20 4.70 -8.95
C PHE A 70 -7.73 3.90 -10.14
N HIS A 71 -8.57 2.89 -9.90
CA HIS A 71 -9.00 1.98 -10.97
C HIS A 71 -10.03 2.56 -11.93
N PHE A 72 -10.86 3.52 -11.49
CA PHE A 72 -11.91 4.11 -12.32
C PHE A 72 -11.53 5.46 -12.95
N ILE A 73 -10.57 6.19 -12.39
CA ILE A 73 -10.23 7.55 -12.85
C ILE A 73 -8.78 7.61 -13.32
N VAL A 74 -7.83 7.14 -12.50
CA VAL A 74 -6.40 7.40 -12.72
C VAL A 74 -5.77 6.40 -13.68
N LYS A 75 -6.08 5.11 -13.53
CA LYS A 75 -5.36 3.99 -14.17
C LYS A 75 -5.30 4.11 -15.69
N GLU A 76 -6.42 4.37 -16.34
CA GLU A 76 -6.48 4.46 -17.80
C GLU A 76 -5.66 5.64 -18.32
N SER A 77 -5.84 6.82 -17.74
CA SER A 77 -5.06 8.01 -18.09
C SER A 77 -3.56 7.79 -17.88
N LEU A 78 -3.16 7.20 -16.74
CA LEU A 78 -1.77 6.90 -16.44
C LEU A 78 -1.16 5.94 -17.47
N VAL A 79 -1.89 4.88 -17.85
CA VAL A 79 -1.43 3.89 -18.82
C VAL A 79 -1.21 4.51 -20.21
N LEU A 80 -2.11 5.40 -20.65
CA LEU A 80 -2.04 6.04 -21.97
C LEU A 80 -0.91 7.07 -22.11
N HIS A 81 -0.42 7.61 -20.99
CA HIS A 81 0.63 8.63 -20.97
C HIS A 81 1.98 8.11 -20.43
N LEU A 82 2.13 6.80 -20.23
CA LEU A 82 3.40 6.19 -19.85
C LEU A 82 4.44 6.35 -20.98
N PRO A 83 5.70 6.61 -20.65
CA PRO A 83 6.76 6.65 -21.64
C PRO A 83 7.02 5.24 -22.22
N SER A 84 7.40 5.19 -23.49
CA SER A 84 7.69 3.93 -24.20
C SER A 84 9.05 3.30 -23.85
N ASN A 85 9.77 3.85 -22.86
CA ASN A 85 11.00 3.28 -22.36
C ASN A 85 10.78 1.83 -21.90
N TYR A 86 11.61 0.92 -22.41
CA TYR A 86 11.56 -0.52 -22.09
C TYR A 86 10.16 -1.15 -22.28
N ASN A 87 9.35 -0.66 -23.22
CA ASN A 87 8.00 -1.14 -23.50
C ASN A 87 7.07 -1.16 -22.27
N ILE A 88 7.23 -0.20 -21.36
CA ILE A 88 6.40 -0.12 -20.14
C ILE A 88 4.96 0.26 -20.49
N ASP A 89 4.79 1.22 -21.41
CA ASP A 89 3.52 1.60 -22.02
C ASP A 89 2.73 0.39 -22.55
N GLN A 90 3.35 -0.44 -23.39
CA GLN A 90 2.70 -1.61 -23.99
C GLN A 90 2.34 -2.65 -22.93
N ARG A 91 3.24 -2.92 -21.97
CA ARG A 91 2.97 -3.85 -20.87
C ARG A 91 1.80 -3.37 -20.02
N ALA A 92 1.76 -2.08 -19.70
CA ALA A 92 0.69 -1.48 -18.91
C ALA A 92 -0.64 -1.50 -19.68
N TYR A 93 -0.61 -1.17 -20.98
CA TYR A 93 -1.76 -1.22 -21.87
C TYR A 93 -2.36 -2.63 -21.97
N ASN A 94 -1.52 -3.66 -22.09
CA ASN A 94 -1.97 -5.05 -22.13
C ASN A 94 -2.60 -5.53 -20.82
N THR A 95 -2.34 -4.84 -19.70
CA THR A 95 -2.99 -5.11 -18.41
C THR A 95 -4.25 -4.28 -18.17
N LEU A 96 -4.57 -3.35 -19.09
CA LEU A 96 -5.73 -2.49 -18.98
C LEU A 96 -7.00 -3.33 -19.17
N SER A 97 -7.64 -3.62 -18.04
CA SER A 97 -8.96 -4.25 -18.01
C SER A 97 -9.85 -3.49 -17.03
N ARG A 98 -11.17 -3.58 -17.24
CA ARG A 98 -12.13 -3.01 -16.30
C ARG A 98 -11.93 -3.67 -14.94
N TRP A 99 -11.72 -2.84 -13.93
CA TRP A 99 -11.60 -3.33 -12.58
C TRP A 99 -12.99 -3.60 -12.01
N GLY A 100 -13.18 -4.79 -11.46
CA GLY A 100 -14.43 -5.18 -10.83
C GLY A 100 -14.18 -6.37 -9.92
N LEU A 101 -14.52 -6.22 -8.63
CA LEU A 101 -14.42 -7.30 -7.66
C LEU A 101 -15.80 -7.92 -7.45
N LYS A 102 -15.87 -9.26 -7.58
CA LYS A 102 -16.98 -10.05 -7.04
C LYS A 102 -16.94 -10.01 -5.51
N SER A 103 -17.99 -10.48 -4.83
CA SER A 103 -18.06 -10.50 -3.36
C SER A 103 -16.83 -11.16 -2.71
N THR A 104 -16.34 -12.28 -3.26
CA THR A 104 -15.11 -12.94 -2.79
C THR A 104 -13.84 -12.12 -3.07
N GLY A 105 -13.83 -11.34 -4.14
CA GLY A 105 -12.73 -10.43 -4.48
C GLY A 105 -12.59 -9.28 -3.48
N TRP A 106 -13.70 -8.78 -2.94
CA TRP A 106 -13.67 -7.78 -1.87
C TRP A 106 -13.08 -8.34 -0.58
N ILE A 107 -13.44 -9.57 -0.21
CA ILE A 107 -12.84 -10.24 0.96
C ILE A 107 -11.32 -10.38 0.78
N VAL A 108 -10.88 -10.85 -0.38
CA VAL A 108 -9.44 -10.95 -0.72
C VAL A 108 -8.75 -9.59 -0.67
N PHE A 109 -9.39 -8.53 -1.18
CA PHE A 109 -8.88 -7.18 -1.11
C PHE A 109 -8.70 -6.70 0.33
N ILE A 110 -9.72 -6.83 1.18
CA ILE A 110 -9.66 -6.39 2.59
C ILE A 110 -8.62 -7.18 3.38
N ILE A 111 -8.55 -8.50 3.22
CA ILE A 111 -7.50 -9.33 3.83
C ILE A 111 -6.10 -8.84 3.39
N SER A 112 -5.96 -8.49 2.12
CA SER A 112 -4.69 -7.96 1.58
C SER A 112 -4.34 -6.59 2.15
N VAL A 113 -5.32 -5.71 2.36
CA VAL A 113 -5.14 -4.42 3.05
C VAL A 113 -4.64 -4.64 4.47
N ILE A 114 -5.26 -5.55 5.22
CA ILE A 114 -4.85 -5.88 6.59
C ILE A 114 -3.41 -6.39 6.61
N ILE A 115 -3.06 -7.31 5.71
CA ILE A 115 -1.69 -7.84 5.64
C ILE A 115 -0.70 -6.75 5.27
N GLY A 116 -1.00 -5.92 4.28
CA GLY A 116 -0.16 -4.77 3.93
C GLY A 116 0.06 -3.85 5.13
N PHE A 117 -1.00 -3.48 5.84
CA PHE A 117 -0.94 -2.65 7.05
C PHE A 117 -0.02 -3.27 8.11
N LEU A 118 -0.18 -4.57 8.38
CA LEU A 118 0.64 -5.28 9.37
C LEU A 118 2.12 -5.32 8.95
N THR A 119 2.41 -5.53 7.67
CA THR A 119 3.80 -5.47 7.18
C THR A 119 4.40 -4.09 7.40
N HIS A 120 3.63 -3.02 7.22
CA HIS A 120 4.11 -1.67 7.45
C HIS A 120 4.51 -1.46 8.91
N VAL A 121 3.56 -1.70 9.83
CA VAL A 121 3.77 -1.52 11.28
C VAL A 121 4.93 -2.38 11.79
N PHE A 122 5.04 -3.62 11.28
CA PHE A 122 6.14 -4.52 11.63
C PHE A 122 7.51 -4.00 11.19
N ILE A 123 7.63 -3.58 9.92
CA ILE A 123 8.90 -3.08 9.37
C ILE A 123 9.30 -1.77 10.05
N ASP A 124 8.34 -0.86 10.28
CA ASP A 124 8.58 0.36 11.04
C ASP A 124 9.13 0.04 12.43
N GLY A 125 8.43 -0.81 13.19
CA GLY A 125 8.89 -1.25 14.50
C GLY A 125 10.31 -1.80 14.45
N PHE A 126 10.59 -2.73 13.53
CA PHE A 126 11.94 -3.31 13.36
C PHE A 126 13.01 -2.26 13.07
N THR A 127 12.70 -1.22 12.29
CA THR A 127 13.66 -0.15 12.00
C THR A 127 13.87 0.82 13.15
N HIS A 128 12.84 1.09 13.96
CA HIS A 128 12.97 1.96 15.13
C HIS A 128 13.72 1.29 16.29
N PHE A 129 13.60 -0.03 16.47
CA PHE A 129 14.43 -0.76 17.44
C PHE A 129 15.93 -0.66 17.15
N ASN A 130 16.33 -0.61 15.87
CA ASN A 130 17.73 -0.50 15.49
C ASN A 130 18.28 0.91 15.67
N VAL A 131 17.48 1.97 15.52
CA VAL A 131 17.96 3.36 15.71
C VAL A 131 18.38 3.61 17.16
N ILE A 132 17.69 3.02 18.13
CA ILE A 132 18.02 3.13 19.57
C ILE A 132 19.39 2.49 19.87
N LEU A 133 19.71 1.36 19.24
CA LEU A 133 21.00 0.69 19.43
C LEU A 133 22.21 1.52 18.96
N TRP A 134 22.04 2.45 18.03
CA TRP A 134 23.12 3.33 17.55
C TRP A 134 23.19 4.67 18.28
N SER A 135 22.13 5.10 18.97
CA SER A 135 22.16 6.32 19.80
C SER A 135 22.85 6.12 21.15
N ASP A 136 23.03 4.86 21.58
CA ASP A 136 23.63 4.50 22.86
C ASP A 136 25.15 4.21 22.75
N ILE A 137 25.76 4.47 21.60
CA ILE A 137 27.22 4.40 21.43
C ILE A 137 27.78 5.81 21.65
N PRO A 138 28.36 6.11 22.83
CA PRO A 138 29.08 7.37 23.02
C PRO A 138 30.31 7.37 22.11
N LEU A 139 30.46 8.43 21.30
CA LEU A 139 31.73 8.79 20.65
C LEU A 139 32.72 9.32 21.69
#